data_AF-A0A932UKS8-F1
#
_entry.id   AF-A0A932UKS8-F1
#
_cell.length_a   1.000
_cell.length_b   1.000
_cell.length_c   1.000
_cell.angle_alpha   90.00
_cell.angle_beta   90.00
_cell.angle_gamma   90.00
#
_symmetry.space_group_name_H-M   'P 1'
#
loop_
_entity.id
_entity.type
_entity.pdbx_description
1 polymer ?
#
loop_
_entity_poly.entity_id
_entity_poly.type
_entity_poly.pdbx_seq_one_letter_code
_entity_poly.pdbx_strand_id
1 'polypeptide(L)'
;MRKDAEKPPQEEGAFVPKKKEVAMLSWSSSPALERIAREFEAQQRLLEEAKRSLEERLVPFQRSLTEQRRGIEQAMRNLEARIKPFRQYLQNQEQNLERVVTHLNAELDDQFSPFGRYLAEQRRILERAARYLEEKPKPLLQYLEEQQGMVELIFKDIEERMDLFGRHLKEQQKILEALAEPQVREEFEALASFMSERQRALDRYASSGETRPDELFAELEQIHEKYKELDGPKRRLLARILEQSRLADERLREALRSLPQEPPGGGPLET
;
A
#
# COMPACT_ATOMS: atom_id res chain seq x y z
N MET A 1 34.50 -35.59 -58.12
CA MET A 1 33.61 -36.65 -58.64
C MET A 1 33.82 -36.76 -60.14
N ARG A 2 34.08 -37.98 -60.61
CA ARG A 2 34.25 -38.35 -62.02
C ARG A 2 32.92 -38.25 -62.78
N LYS A 3 32.99 -37.96 -64.07
CA LYS A 3 32.29 -38.61 -65.22
C LYS A 3 32.65 -37.82 -66.48
N ASP A 4 33.56 -38.35 -67.29
CA ASP A 4 33.29 -39.13 -68.52
C ASP A 4 32.90 -38.16 -69.66
N ALA A 5 33.84 -37.75 -70.53
CA ALA A 5 34.33 -38.50 -71.69
C ALA A 5 33.22 -38.82 -72.71
N GLU A 6 33.14 -38.04 -73.78
CA GLU A 6 32.83 -38.58 -75.12
C GLU A 6 33.20 -37.59 -76.25
N LYS A 7 34.21 -38.01 -77.00
CA LYS A 7 34.56 -37.68 -78.39
C LYS A 7 34.76 -39.08 -79.04
N PRO A 8 34.69 -39.31 -80.36
CA PRO A 8 34.09 -38.61 -81.50
C PRO A 8 33.13 -39.61 -82.26
N PRO A 9 32.83 -39.50 -83.57
CA PRO A 9 33.83 -39.92 -84.57
C PRO A 9 34.01 -38.93 -85.72
N GLN A 10 35.28 -38.79 -86.12
CA GLN A 10 35.63 -38.55 -87.52
C GLN A 10 35.22 -39.79 -88.31
N GLU A 11 34.39 -39.61 -89.34
CA GLU A 11 34.35 -40.54 -90.45
C GLU A 11 34.90 -39.82 -91.68
N GLU A 12 36.12 -40.23 -92.01
CA GLU A 12 36.68 -40.16 -93.34
C GLU A 12 35.71 -40.84 -94.32
N GLY A 13 35.22 -40.05 -95.27
CA GLY A 13 34.39 -40.53 -96.37
C GLY A 13 34.83 -39.84 -97.64
N ALA A 14 36.09 -40.06 -98.04
CA ALA A 14 36.58 -39.73 -99.37
C ALA A 14 35.81 -40.55 -100.42
N PHE A 15 34.63 -40.07 -100.81
CA PHE A 15 33.91 -40.60 -101.95
C PHE A 15 34.35 -39.83 -103.19
N VAL A 16 35.43 -40.31 -103.80
CA VAL A 16 35.71 -40.08 -105.22
C VAL A 16 34.89 -41.12 -105.98
N PRO A 17 33.75 -40.78 -106.59
CA PRO A 17 33.15 -41.66 -107.58
C PRO A 17 34.02 -41.59 -108.83
N LYS A 18 34.81 -42.66 -108.98
CA LYS A 18 35.48 -43.11 -110.19
C LYS A 18 34.69 -42.73 -111.45
N LYS A 19 35.38 -42.08 -112.39
CA LYS A 19 35.02 -42.04 -113.82
C LYS A 19 34.62 -43.45 -114.26
N LYS A 20 33.30 -43.69 -114.38
CA LYS A 20 32.75 -44.80 -115.15
C LYS A 20 32.49 -44.27 -116.55
N GLU A 21 33.55 -44.25 -117.35
CA GLU A 21 33.40 -44.52 -118.78
C GLU A 21 32.93 -45.97 -118.95
N VAL A 22 32.21 -46.26 -120.04
CA VAL A 22 31.42 -47.47 -120.34
C VAL A 22 29.97 -47.33 -119.84
N ALA A 23 28.95 -46.97 -120.63
CA ALA A 23 28.74 -47.15 -122.06
C ALA A 23 28.11 -45.89 -122.70
N MET A 24 28.95 -45.01 -123.24
CA MET A 24 28.56 -44.16 -124.36
C MET A 24 28.56 -45.04 -125.60
N LEU A 25 27.43 -45.65 -125.97
CA LEU A 25 27.16 -46.34 -127.25
C LEU A 25 25.73 -46.91 -127.14
N SER A 26 24.68 -46.10 -127.20
CA SER A 26 23.82 -46.07 -128.40
C SER A 26 22.89 -44.85 -128.47
N TRP A 27 23.20 -43.77 -127.75
CA TRP A 27 22.39 -42.53 -127.75
C TRP A 27 23.00 -41.41 -128.61
N SER A 28 24.18 -41.65 -129.22
CA SER A 28 24.94 -40.70 -130.05
C SER A 28 24.48 -40.63 -131.52
N SER A 29 23.24 -41.02 -131.81
CA SER A 29 22.67 -40.92 -133.17
C SER A 29 21.24 -40.41 -133.18
N SER A 30 20.73 -39.90 -132.05
CA SER A 30 19.47 -39.14 -132.01
C SER A 30 19.75 -37.64 -131.84
N PRO A 31 19.59 -36.83 -132.90
CA PRO A 31 19.79 -35.38 -132.85
C PRO A 31 18.94 -34.67 -131.80
N ALA A 32 17.81 -35.27 -131.40
CA ALA A 32 16.93 -34.73 -130.36
C ALA A 32 17.54 -34.85 -128.95
N LEU A 33 18.20 -35.98 -128.65
CA LEU A 33 18.80 -36.23 -127.34
C LEU A 33 20.08 -35.41 -127.12
N GLU A 34 20.92 -35.25 -128.15
CA GLU A 34 22.05 -34.31 -128.09
C GLU A 34 21.59 -32.86 -127.90
N ARG A 35 20.48 -32.47 -128.52
CA ARG A 35 19.90 -31.13 -128.33
C ARG A 35 19.42 -30.94 -126.89
N ILE A 36 18.76 -31.94 -126.31
CA ILE A 36 18.32 -31.93 -124.91
C ILE A 36 19.52 -31.87 -123.95
N ALA A 37 20.57 -32.67 -124.19
CA ALA A 37 21.78 -32.65 -123.37
C ALA A 37 22.48 -31.27 -123.41
N ARG A 38 22.60 -30.66 -124.60
CA ARG A 38 23.14 -29.30 -124.75
C ARG A 38 22.28 -28.26 -124.04
N GLU A 39 20.96 -28.40 -124.07
CA GLU A 39 20.04 -27.52 -123.35
C GLU A 39 20.20 -27.66 -121.82
N PHE A 40 20.35 -28.89 -121.30
CA PHE A 40 20.64 -29.11 -119.88
C PHE A 40 21.99 -28.52 -119.46
N GLU A 41 23.04 -28.67 -120.28
CA GLU A 41 24.34 -28.03 -120.02
C GLU A 41 24.23 -26.50 -120.04
N ALA A 42 23.46 -25.93 -120.98
CA ALA A 42 23.21 -24.49 -121.04
C ALA A 42 22.42 -24.00 -119.81
N GLN A 43 21.38 -24.73 -119.40
CA GLN A 43 20.62 -24.45 -118.19
C GLN A 43 21.47 -24.55 -116.92
N GLN A 44 22.37 -25.54 -116.85
CA GLN A 44 23.30 -25.67 -115.74
C GLN A 44 24.26 -24.47 -115.67
N ARG A 45 24.80 -24.02 -116.81
CA ARG A 45 25.65 -22.81 -116.86
C ARG A 45 24.87 -21.57 -116.42
N LEU A 46 23.64 -21.40 -116.89
CA LEU A 46 22.77 -20.29 -116.47
C LEU A 46 22.46 -20.32 -114.97
N LEU A 47 22.26 -21.51 -114.39
CA LEU A 47 22.06 -21.68 -112.94
C LEU A 47 23.33 -21.34 -112.15
N GLU A 48 24.50 -21.75 -112.64
CA GLU A 48 25.78 -21.42 -112.02
C GLU A 48 26.08 -19.92 -112.10
N GLU A 49 25.78 -19.27 -113.23
CA GLU A 49 25.88 -17.82 -113.41
C GLU A 49 24.89 -17.06 -112.51
N ALA A 50 23.65 -17.54 -112.40
CA ALA A 50 22.64 -16.96 -111.51
C ALA A 50 23.04 -17.10 -110.04
N LYS A 51 23.58 -18.25 -109.64
CA LYS A 51 24.12 -18.49 -108.29
C LYS A 51 25.27 -17.54 -108.00
N ARG A 52 26.22 -17.42 -108.93
CA ARG A 52 27.36 -16.50 -108.82
C ARG A 52 26.90 -15.05 -108.70
N SER A 53 25.95 -14.62 -109.52
CA SER A 53 25.34 -13.29 -109.48
C SER A 53 24.64 -13.00 -108.14
N LEU A 54 23.95 -13.99 -107.57
CA LEU A 54 23.34 -13.89 -106.24
C LEU A 54 24.39 -13.81 -105.13
N GLU A 55 25.43 -14.63 -105.17
CA GLU A 55 26.55 -14.56 -104.22
C GLU A 55 27.26 -13.21 -104.27
N GLU A 56 27.56 -12.71 -105.47
CA GLU A 56 28.15 -11.38 -105.69
C GLU A 56 27.27 -10.26 -105.12
N ARG A 57 25.94 -10.38 -105.22
CA ARG A 57 24.97 -9.43 -104.61
C ARG A 57 24.84 -9.58 -103.09
N LEU A 58 25.03 -10.77 -102.52
CA LEU A 58 24.88 -11.02 -101.07
C LEU A 58 26.10 -10.63 -100.24
N VAL A 59 27.31 -10.73 -100.80
CA VAL A 59 28.57 -10.36 -100.14
C VAL A 59 28.55 -8.95 -99.51
N PRO A 60 28.09 -7.87 -100.19
CA PRO A 60 28.05 -6.53 -99.58
C PRO A 60 27.08 -6.45 -98.38
N PHE A 61 25.95 -7.17 -98.42
CA PHE A 61 25.02 -7.23 -97.27
C PHE A 61 25.66 -7.95 -96.07
N GLN A 62 26.35 -9.06 -96.31
CA GLN A 62 27.06 -9.78 -95.24
C GLN A 62 28.14 -8.90 -94.60
N ARG A 63 28.92 -8.18 -95.43
CA ARG A 63 29.93 -7.22 -94.93
C ARG A 63 29.28 -6.12 -94.09
N SER A 64 28.22 -5.48 -94.60
CA SER A 64 27.48 -4.45 -93.89
C SER A 64 26.94 -4.94 -92.54
N LEU A 65 26.36 -6.14 -92.48
CA LEU A 65 25.88 -6.73 -91.21
C LEU A 65 27.02 -6.99 -90.22
N THR A 66 28.18 -7.48 -90.69
CA THR A 66 29.34 -7.68 -89.80
C THR A 66 29.91 -6.36 -89.29
N GLU A 67 29.93 -5.32 -90.11
CA GLU A 67 30.37 -3.98 -89.73
C GLU A 67 29.39 -3.34 -88.74
N GLN A 68 28.08 -3.44 -88.98
CA GLN A 68 27.04 -2.98 -88.06
C GLN A 68 27.16 -3.69 -86.71
N ARG A 69 27.31 -5.02 -86.70
CA ARG A 69 27.51 -5.78 -85.46
C ARG A 69 28.74 -5.29 -84.70
N ARG A 70 29.88 -5.09 -85.37
CA ARG A 70 31.10 -4.54 -84.75
C ARG A 70 30.88 -3.13 -84.20
N GLY A 71 30.16 -2.27 -84.93
CA GLY A 71 29.80 -0.93 -84.49
C GLY A 71 28.95 -0.93 -83.22
N ILE A 72 27.94 -1.82 -83.14
CA ILE A 72 27.10 -1.99 -81.97
C ILE A 72 27.92 -2.51 -80.78
N GLU A 73 28.75 -3.54 -80.98
CA GLU A 73 29.63 -4.07 -79.93
C GLU A 73 30.57 -3.00 -79.38
N GLN A 74 31.13 -2.15 -80.25
CA GLN A 74 31.99 -1.03 -79.83
C GLN A 74 31.19 0.06 -79.08
N ALA A 75 29.98 0.39 -79.55
CA ALA A 75 29.10 1.35 -78.87
C ALA A 75 28.73 0.86 -77.47
N MET A 76 28.41 -0.43 -77.31
CA MET A 76 28.12 -1.05 -76.01
C MET A 76 29.33 -1.00 -75.07
N ARG A 77 30.53 -1.34 -75.55
CA ARG A 77 31.76 -1.22 -74.73
C ARG A 77 32.02 0.21 -74.29
N ASN A 78 31.80 1.19 -75.18
CA ASN A 78 31.96 2.60 -74.85
C ASN A 78 30.92 3.06 -73.81
N LEU A 79 29.67 2.59 -73.91
CA LEU A 79 28.62 2.87 -72.93
C LEU A 79 28.93 2.24 -71.57
N GLU A 80 29.39 0.98 -71.55
CA GLU A 80 29.81 0.31 -70.31
C GLU A 80 30.97 1.03 -69.63
N ALA A 81 31.97 1.44 -70.40
CA ALA A 81 33.10 2.22 -69.90
C ALA A 81 32.66 3.56 -69.30
N ARG A 82 31.64 4.21 -69.89
CA ARG A 82 31.06 5.45 -69.37
C ARG A 82 30.19 5.24 -68.13
N ILE A 83 29.45 4.14 -68.04
CA ILE A 83 28.52 3.85 -66.92
C ILE A 83 29.28 3.38 -65.68
N LYS A 84 30.36 2.63 -65.84
CA LYS A 84 31.16 2.09 -64.72
C LYS A 84 31.57 3.13 -63.66
N PRO A 85 32.15 4.29 -64.00
CA PRO A 85 32.51 5.29 -62.98
C PRO A 85 31.29 5.86 -62.24
N PHE A 86 30.13 6.01 -62.90
CA PHE A 86 28.92 6.45 -62.22
C PHE A 86 28.39 5.41 -61.23
N ARG A 87 28.46 4.12 -61.56
CA ARG A 87 28.12 3.04 -60.61
C ARG A 87 29.03 3.05 -59.40
N GLN A 88 30.34 3.20 -59.61
CA GLN A 88 31.32 3.32 -58.52
C GLN A 88 31.06 4.56 -57.66
N TYR A 89 30.74 5.70 -58.28
CA TYR A 89 30.38 6.91 -57.56
C TYR A 89 29.13 6.70 -56.70
N LEU A 90 28.06 6.13 -57.24
CA LEU A 90 26.83 5.87 -56.49
C LEU A 90 27.07 4.92 -55.31
N GLN A 91 27.84 3.85 -55.52
CA GLN A 91 28.20 2.93 -54.44
C GLN A 91 29.01 3.63 -53.33
N ASN A 92 29.95 4.51 -53.70
CA ASN A 92 30.71 5.28 -52.72
C ASN A 92 29.83 6.29 -51.96
N GLN A 93 28.84 6.90 -52.63
CA GLN A 93 27.88 7.78 -51.98
C GLN A 93 26.98 7.03 -51.01
N GLU A 94 26.51 5.84 -51.37
CA GLU A 94 25.73 4.96 -50.49
C GLU A 94 26.51 4.63 -49.21
N GLN A 95 27.76 4.19 -49.35
CA GLN A 95 28.64 3.93 -48.20
C GLN A 95 28.91 5.19 -47.35
N ASN A 96 29.08 6.35 -47.99
CA ASN A 96 29.26 7.61 -47.26
C ASN A 96 28.00 7.98 -46.48
N LEU A 97 26.81 7.81 -47.06
CA LEU A 97 25.55 8.06 -46.38
C LEU A 97 25.37 7.11 -45.21
N GLU A 98 25.66 5.82 -45.37
CA GLU A 98 25.64 4.85 -44.26
C GLU A 98 26.55 5.29 -43.12
N ARG A 99 27.78 5.72 -43.42
CA ARG A 99 28.72 6.24 -42.41
C ARG A 99 28.17 7.47 -41.70
N VAL A 100 27.63 8.43 -42.45
CA VAL A 100 27.04 9.65 -41.86
C VAL A 100 25.86 9.29 -40.96
N VAL A 101 24.98 8.38 -41.38
CA VAL A 101 23.84 7.92 -40.58
C VAL A 101 24.32 7.26 -39.28
N THR A 102 25.31 6.35 -39.35
CA THR A 102 25.85 5.70 -38.16
C THR A 102 26.50 6.69 -37.19
N HIS A 103 27.26 7.66 -37.72
CA HIS A 103 27.90 8.70 -36.91
C HIS A 103 26.87 9.59 -36.23
N LEU A 104 25.86 10.07 -36.97
CA LEU A 104 24.82 10.94 -36.41
C LEU A 104 24.01 10.23 -35.32
N ASN A 105 23.67 8.96 -35.52
CA ASN A 105 22.97 8.18 -34.50
C ASN A 105 23.81 8.00 -33.24
N ALA A 106 25.10 7.66 -33.38
CA ALA A 106 26.00 7.54 -32.24
C ALA A 106 26.17 8.87 -31.50
N GLU A 107 26.34 9.97 -32.22
CA GLU A 107 26.49 11.30 -31.64
C GLU A 107 25.21 11.76 -30.92
N LEU A 108 24.03 11.50 -31.49
CA LEU A 108 22.74 11.74 -30.82
C LEU A 108 22.63 10.92 -29.53
N ASP A 109 22.91 9.62 -29.58
CA ASP A 109 22.87 8.76 -28.41
C ASP A 109 23.84 9.22 -27.32
N ASP A 110 25.08 9.58 -27.69
CA ASP A 110 26.10 10.09 -26.77
C ASP A 110 25.70 11.44 -26.16
N GLN A 111 25.08 12.34 -26.94
CA GLN A 111 24.60 13.62 -26.43
C GLN A 111 23.40 13.47 -25.49
N PHE A 112 22.47 12.55 -25.77
CA PHE A 112 21.24 12.39 -24.98
C PHE A 112 21.35 11.41 -23.82
N SER A 113 22.31 10.48 -23.84
CA SER A 113 22.53 9.51 -22.75
C SER A 113 22.83 10.18 -21.39
N PRO A 114 23.68 11.22 -21.30
CA PRO A 114 23.89 11.98 -20.06
C PRO A 114 22.62 12.64 -19.53
N PHE A 115 21.78 13.21 -20.41
CA PHE A 115 20.49 13.78 -20.00
C PHE A 115 19.55 12.70 -19.45
N GLY A 116 19.50 11.54 -20.10
CA GLY A 116 18.73 10.39 -19.60
C GLY A 116 19.18 9.96 -18.20
N ARG A 117 20.48 9.87 -17.97
CA ARG A 117 21.05 9.57 -16.65
C ARG A 117 20.73 10.66 -15.62
N TYR A 118 20.87 11.92 -16.00
CA TYR A 118 20.55 13.06 -15.13
C TYR A 118 19.08 13.03 -14.70
N LEU A 119 18.15 12.84 -15.64
CA LEU A 119 16.72 12.75 -15.33
C LEU A 119 16.40 11.55 -14.42
N ALA A 120 17.05 10.41 -14.64
CA ALA A 120 16.91 9.25 -13.76
C ALA A 120 17.39 9.55 -12.34
N GLU A 121 18.52 10.24 -12.18
CA GLU A 121 19.02 10.64 -10.86
C GLU A 121 18.11 11.67 -10.20
N GLN A 122 17.59 12.65 -10.94
CA GLN A 122 16.61 13.61 -10.41
C GLN A 122 15.33 12.92 -9.93
N ARG A 123 14.80 11.95 -10.68
CA ARG A 123 13.67 11.13 -10.23
C ARG A 123 13.99 10.39 -8.93
N ARG A 124 15.18 9.79 -8.85
CA ARG A 124 15.62 9.08 -7.63
C ARG A 124 15.80 10.01 -6.43
N ILE A 125 16.21 11.26 -6.64
CA ILE A 125 16.29 12.28 -5.59
C ILE A 125 14.87 12.65 -5.12
N LEU A 126 13.94 12.89 -6.04
CA LEU A 126 12.54 13.19 -5.72
C LEU A 126 11.87 12.05 -4.96
N GLU A 127 12.08 10.80 -5.37
CA GLU A 127 11.58 9.62 -4.65
C GLU A 127 12.12 9.54 -3.21
N ARG A 128 13.41 9.84 -3.02
CA ARG A 128 14.03 9.90 -1.68
C ARG A 128 13.40 11.03 -0.84
N ALA A 129 13.21 12.20 -1.44
CA ALA A 129 12.58 13.33 -0.77
C ALA A 129 11.13 13.04 -0.38
N ALA A 130 10.36 12.38 -1.27
CA ALA A 130 8.99 11.96 -1.00
C ALA A 130 8.93 10.99 0.19
N ARG A 131 9.76 9.95 0.20
CA ARG A 131 9.85 9.02 1.35
C ARG A 131 10.22 9.74 2.63
N TYR A 132 11.18 10.67 2.57
CA TYR A 132 11.57 11.46 3.73
C TYR A 132 10.40 12.30 4.25
N LEU A 133 9.63 12.94 3.38
CA LEU A 133 8.43 13.69 3.77
C LEU A 133 7.32 12.80 4.36
N GLU A 134 7.17 11.57 3.89
CA GLU A 134 6.21 10.60 4.43
C GLU A 134 6.64 10.02 5.79
N GLU A 135 7.93 9.80 6.00
CA GLU A 135 8.45 9.17 7.22
C GLU A 135 8.60 10.17 8.37
N LYS A 136 8.98 11.42 8.09
CA LYS A 136 9.23 12.44 9.12
C LYS A 136 8.08 12.75 10.07
N PRO A 137 6.80 12.81 9.65
CA PRO A 137 5.71 13.10 10.57
C PRO A 137 5.33 11.92 11.46
N LYS A 138 5.66 10.67 11.10
CA LYS A 138 5.19 9.47 11.81
C LYS A 138 5.55 9.44 13.31
N PRO A 139 6.78 9.76 13.74
CA PRO A 139 7.10 9.76 15.17
C PRO A 139 6.35 10.83 15.96
N LEU A 140 6.05 11.98 15.34
CA LEU A 140 5.26 13.04 15.97
C LEU A 140 3.79 12.62 16.10
N LEU A 141 3.23 11.95 15.09
CA LEU A 141 1.89 11.39 15.15
C LEU A 141 1.79 10.33 16.26
N GLN A 142 2.75 9.42 16.34
CA GLN A 142 2.82 8.41 17.42
C GLN A 142 2.91 9.06 18.79
N TYR A 143 3.79 10.05 18.98
CA TYR A 143 3.88 10.78 20.23
C TYR A 143 2.56 11.47 20.61
N LEU A 144 1.86 12.07 19.65
CA LEU A 144 0.56 12.70 19.90
C LEU A 144 -0.51 11.68 20.29
N GLU A 145 -0.56 10.52 19.62
CA GLU A 145 -1.45 9.41 19.98
C GLU A 145 -1.16 8.89 21.40
N GLU A 146 0.12 8.74 21.75
CA GLU A 146 0.53 8.34 23.10
C GLU A 146 0.14 9.39 24.15
N GLN A 147 0.36 10.68 23.88
CA GLN A 147 -0.06 11.77 24.76
C GLN A 147 -1.58 11.79 24.94
N GLN A 148 -2.34 11.62 23.87
CA GLN A 148 -3.79 11.55 23.94
C GLN A 148 -4.25 10.35 24.80
N GLY A 149 -3.67 9.17 24.59
CA GLY A 149 -3.98 7.98 25.40
C GLY A 149 -3.65 8.16 26.89
N MET A 150 -2.54 8.85 27.22
CA MET A 150 -2.20 9.18 28.60
C MET A 150 -3.20 10.15 29.24
N VAL A 151 -3.63 11.16 28.48
CA VAL A 151 -4.66 12.12 28.93
C VAL A 151 -5.99 11.41 29.16
N GLU A 152 -6.42 10.54 28.25
CA GLU A 152 -7.63 9.72 28.40
C GLU A 152 -7.59 8.84 29.66
N LEU A 153 -6.43 8.25 29.96
CA LEU A 153 -6.24 7.45 31.17
C LEU A 153 -6.35 8.29 32.46
N ILE A 154 -5.80 9.50 32.46
CA ILE A 154 -5.95 10.44 33.59
C ILE A 154 -7.41 10.85 33.75
N PHE A 155 -8.11 11.18 32.67
CA PHE A 155 -9.55 11.51 32.73
C PHE A 155 -10.36 10.36 33.31
N LYS A 156 -10.05 9.12 32.92
CA LYS A 156 -10.72 7.93 33.46
C LYS A 156 -10.48 7.75 34.97
N ASP A 157 -9.25 7.92 35.47
CA ASP A 157 -8.98 7.88 36.93
C ASP A 157 -9.72 9.00 37.67
N ILE A 158 -9.81 10.20 37.09
CA ILE A 158 -10.58 11.31 37.66
C ILE A 158 -12.07 10.97 37.71
N GLU A 159 -12.64 10.44 36.61
CA GLU A 159 -14.05 10.02 36.54
C GLU A 159 -14.36 8.96 37.61
N GLU A 160 -13.51 7.92 37.72
CA GLU A 160 -13.66 6.88 38.74
C GLU A 160 -13.61 7.44 40.17
N ARG A 161 -12.72 8.39 40.45
CA ARG A 161 -12.67 9.08 41.75
C ARG A 161 -13.88 9.96 42.00
N MET A 162 -14.35 10.69 41.00
CA MET A 162 -15.55 11.53 41.10
C MET A 162 -16.80 10.69 41.36
N ASP A 163 -16.90 9.52 40.76
CA ASP A 163 -17.96 8.55 41.05
C ASP A 163 -17.91 8.06 42.50
N LEU A 164 -16.71 7.76 43.03
CA LEU A 164 -16.54 7.42 44.44
C LEU A 164 -16.95 8.57 45.37
N PHE A 165 -16.51 9.79 45.08
CA PHE A 165 -16.93 10.99 45.81
C PHE A 165 -18.45 11.18 45.77
N GLY A 166 -19.07 11.00 44.60
CA GLY A 166 -20.51 11.08 44.42
C GLY A 166 -21.28 10.06 45.27
N ARG A 167 -20.76 8.83 45.41
CA ARG A 167 -21.33 7.81 46.30
C ARG A 167 -21.21 8.23 47.76
N HIS A 168 -20.05 8.70 48.20
CA HIS A 168 -19.85 9.15 49.58
C HIS A 168 -20.71 10.36 49.93
N LEU A 169 -20.89 11.33 49.02
CA LEU A 169 -21.79 12.46 49.26
C LEU A 169 -23.24 12.01 49.41
N LYS A 170 -23.69 11.04 48.61
CA LYS A 170 -25.03 10.45 48.77
C LYS A 170 -25.19 9.73 50.10
N GLU A 171 -24.16 9.01 50.55
CA GLU A 171 -24.15 8.38 51.88
C GLU A 171 -24.21 9.41 53.00
N GLN A 172 -23.40 10.48 52.93
CA GLN A 172 -23.42 11.57 53.90
C GLN A 172 -24.77 12.28 53.92
N GLN A 173 -25.34 12.58 52.76
CA GLN A 173 -26.68 13.14 52.65
C GLN A 173 -27.71 12.23 53.33
N LYS A 174 -27.66 10.92 53.08
CA LYS A 174 -28.57 9.94 53.71
C LYS A 174 -28.42 9.90 55.23
N ILE A 175 -27.19 10.01 55.76
CA ILE A 175 -26.94 10.08 57.20
C ILE A 175 -27.49 11.39 57.78
N LEU A 176 -27.28 12.52 57.10
CA LEU A 176 -27.81 13.82 57.53
C LEU A 176 -29.35 13.84 57.50
N GLU A 177 -29.96 13.29 56.45
CA GLU A 177 -31.41 13.10 56.36
C GLU A 177 -31.93 12.24 57.51
N ALA A 178 -31.24 11.14 57.84
CA ALA A 178 -31.58 10.28 58.98
C ALA A 178 -31.44 11.01 60.34
N LEU A 179 -30.39 11.83 60.52
CA LEU A 179 -30.21 12.62 61.75
C LEU A 179 -31.20 13.78 61.86
N ALA A 180 -31.65 14.31 60.72
CA ALA A 180 -32.68 15.34 60.64
C ALA A 180 -34.10 14.77 60.73
N GLU A 181 -34.26 13.45 60.85
CA GLU A 181 -35.58 12.86 61.06
C GLU A 181 -36.20 13.41 62.35
N PRO A 182 -37.49 13.82 62.31
CA PRO A 182 -38.17 14.38 63.47
C PRO A 182 -38.09 13.48 64.70
N GLN A 183 -38.11 12.15 64.50
CA GLN A 183 -38.03 11.16 65.58
C GLN A 183 -36.70 11.21 66.32
N VAL A 184 -35.58 11.34 65.61
CA VAL A 184 -34.24 11.44 66.21
C VAL A 184 -34.12 12.75 66.99
N ARG A 185 -34.63 13.85 66.43
CA ARG A 185 -34.66 15.16 67.11
C ARG A 185 -35.51 15.13 68.39
N GLU A 186 -36.70 14.55 68.32
CA GLU A 186 -37.59 14.37 69.49
C GLU A 186 -36.93 13.50 70.57
N GLU A 187 -36.20 12.45 70.18
CA GLU A 187 -35.44 11.61 71.13
C GLU A 187 -34.32 12.40 71.83
N PHE A 188 -33.57 13.24 71.09
CA PHE A 188 -32.54 14.10 71.68
C PHE A 188 -33.12 15.17 72.62
N GLU A 189 -34.25 15.80 72.25
CA GLU A 189 -34.93 16.79 73.09
C GLU A 189 -35.48 16.15 74.38
N ALA A 190 -36.02 14.92 74.29
CA ALA A 190 -36.45 14.15 75.45
C ALA A 190 -35.26 13.78 76.37
N LEU A 191 -34.14 13.33 75.79
CA LEU A 191 -32.91 13.02 76.54
C LEU A 191 -32.32 14.25 77.24
N ALA A 192 -32.25 15.38 76.54
CA ALA A 192 -31.73 16.63 77.10
C ALA A 192 -32.61 17.11 78.26
N SER A 193 -33.93 17.01 78.12
CA SER A 193 -34.89 17.37 79.16
C SER A 193 -34.78 16.44 80.37
N PHE A 194 -34.69 15.12 80.15
CA PHE A 194 -34.47 14.12 81.21
C PHE A 194 -33.19 14.41 82.00
N MET A 195 -32.06 14.57 81.32
CA MET A 195 -30.77 14.83 81.98
C MET A 195 -30.76 16.16 82.72
N SER A 196 -31.42 17.19 82.17
CA SER A 196 -31.52 18.51 82.81
C SER A 196 -32.39 18.47 84.07
N GLU A 197 -33.54 17.78 84.03
CA GLU A 197 -34.41 17.60 85.19
C GLU A 197 -33.71 16.80 86.30
N ARG A 198 -33.04 15.72 85.93
CA ARG A 198 -32.21 14.90 86.82
C ARG A 198 -31.09 15.71 87.48
N GLN A 199 -30.33 16.48 86.70
CA GLN A 199 -29.25 17.32 87.23
C GLN A 199 -29.79 18.34 88.23
N ARG A 200 -30.92 19.00 87.91
CA ARG A 200 -31.54 19.96 88.83
C ARG A 200 -32.00 19.32 90.14
N ALA A 201 -32.48 18.07 90.12
CA ALA A 201 -32.85 17.34 91.34
C ALA A 201 -31.62 17.07 92.21
N LEU A 202 -30.52 16.62 91.60
CA LEU A 202 -29.24 16.41 92.29
C LEU A 202 -28.67 17.72 92.86
N ASP A 203 -28.71 18.82 92.09
CA ASP A 203 -28.24 20.14 92.53
C ASP A 203 -29.09 20.67 93.70
N ARG A 204 -30.41 20.46 93.67
CA ARG A 204 -31.30 20.81 94.78
C ARG A 204 -30.92 20.05 96.06
N TYR A 205 -30.73 18.74 95.95
CA TYR A 205 -30.31 17.91 97.09
C TYR A 205 -28.93 18.34 97.64
N ALA A 206 -27.98 18.63 96.76
CA ALA A 206 -26.66 19.10 97.17
C ALA A 206 -26.71 20.48 97.86
N SER A 207 -27.63 21.35 97.45
CA SER A 207 -27.74 22.72 97.95
C SER A 207 -28.67 22.88 99.17
N SER A 208 -29.61 21.96 99.40
CA SER A 208 -30.61 22.07 100.47
C SER A 208 -30.03 21.81 101.86
N GLY A 209 -28.88 21.14 101.97
CA GLY A 209 -28.29 20.75 103.25
C GLY A 209 -29.12 19.73 104.03
N GLU A 210 -30.17 19.17 103.43
CA GLU A 210 -31.06 18.18 104.03
C GLU A 210 -30.50 16.76 103.87
N THR A 211 -30.35 16.04 104.98
CA THR A 211 -29.85 14.66 105.05
C THR A 211 -30.91 13.60 104.77
N ARG A 212 -31.94 13.91 103.97
CA ARG A 212 -33.03 12.97 103.63
C ARG A 212 -32.90 12.46 102.19
N PRO A 213 -32.11 11.40 101.95
CA PRO A 213 -31.91 10.84 100.61
C PRO A 213 -33.21 10.29 99.99
N ASP A 214 -34.18 9.87 100.80
CA ASP A 214 -35.42 9.26 100.31
C ASP A 214 -36.26 10.22 99.45
N GLU A 215 -36.23 11.53 99.74
CA GLU A 215 -36.96 12.55 98.98
C GLU A 215 -36.32 12.79 97.60
N LEU A 216 -34.99 12.86 97.52
CA LEU A 216 -34.24 12.91 96.26
C LEU A 216 -34.55 11.68 95.39
N PHE A 217 -34.52 10.49 95.99
CA PHE A 217 -34.76 9.25 95.26
C PHE A 217 -36.20 9.10 94.80
N ALA A 218 -37.19 9.59 95.55
CA ALA A 218 -38.56 9.66 95.09
C ALA A 218 -38.70 10.60 93.88
N GLU A 219 -37.99 11.74 93.90
CA GLU A 219 -37.98 12.69 92.78
C GLU A 219 -37.29 12.12 91.53
N LEU A 220 -36.15 11.43 91.69
CA LEU A 220 -35.44 10.77 90.59
C LEU A 220 -36.27 9.64 89.94
N GLU A 221 -36.99 8.85 90.74
CA GLU A 221 -37.91 7.80 90.22
C GLU A 221 -39.09 8.42 89.46
N GLN A 222 -39.66 9.53 89.95
CA GLN A 222 -40.72 10.24 89.24
C GLN A 222 -40.24 10.79 87.89
N ILE A 223 -39.02 11.35 87.85
CA ILE A 223 -38.39 11.77 86.59
C ILE A 223 -38.16 10.55 85.68
N HIS A 224 -37.67 9.43 86.21
CA HIS A 224 -37.47 8.22 85.42
C HIS A 224 -38.78 7.69 84.80
N GLU A 225 -39.84 7.52 85.59
CA GLU A 225 -41.13 7.02 85.10
C GLU A 225 -41.77 7.97 84.08
N LYS A 226 -41.69 9.29 84.29
CA LYS A 226 -42.16 10.30 83.33
C LYS A 226 -41.56 10.14 81.93
N TYR A 227 -40.26 9.85 81.84
CA TYR A 227 -39.56 9.70 80.56
C TYR A 227 -39.62 8.26 80.01
N LYS A 228 -39.92 7.28 80.86
CA LYS A 228 -40.20 5.90 80.47
C LYS A 228 -41.57 5.73 79.83
N GLU A 229 -42.58 6.52 80.22
CA GLU A 229 -43.87 6.58 79.52
C GLU A 229 -43.73 7.16 78.10
N LEU A 230 -42.67 7.94 77.84
CA LEU A 230 -42.30 8.45 76.53
C LEU A 230 -41.47 7.47 75.71
N ASP A 231 -41.10 6.31 76.27
CA ASP A 231 -40.31 5.26 75.63
C ASP A 231 -41.18 4.37 74.74
N GLY A 232 -41.30 4.75 73.47
CA GLY A 232 -41.92 3.91 72.44
C GLY A 232 -40.93 2.85 71.92
N PRO A 233 -41.40 1.79 71.23
CA PRO A 233 -40.55 0.69 70.72
C PRO A 233 -39.46 1.11 69.71
N LYS A 234 -39.41 2.39 69.35
CA LYS A 234 -38.45 2.99 68.42
C LYS A 234 -37.33 3.80 69.12
N ARG A 235 -37.51 4.20 70.39
CA ARG A 235 -36.61 5.14 71.10
C ARG A 235 -35.48 4.47 71.87
N ARG A 236 -34.69 3.66 71.16
CA ARG A 236 -33.67 2.77 71.74
C ARG A 236 -32.59 3.49 72.55
N LEU A 237 -32.26 4.74 72.21
CA LEU A 237 -31.24 5.52 72.91
C LEU A 237 -31.75 6.04 74.26
N LEU A 238 -32.99 6.55 74.29
CA LEU A 238 -33.66 7.00 75.51
C LEU A 238 -33.80 5.83 76.50
N ALA A 239 -34.34 4.69 76.05
CA ALA A 239 -34.45 3.47 76.85
C ALA A 239 -33.12 3.07 77.51
N ARG A 240 -32.03 3.04 76.72
CA ARG A 240 -30.71 2.65 77.22
C ARG A 240 -30.17 3.62 78.27
N ILE A 241 -30.36 4.93 78.06
CA ILE A 241 -29.88 5.95 79.00
C ILE A 241 -30.72 5.94 80.27
N LEU A 242 -32.04 5.81 80.17
CA LEU A 242 -32.94 5.66 81.32
C LEU A 242 -32.52 4.48 82.20
N GLU A 243 -32.31 3.30 81.61
CA GLU A 243 -31.85 2.11 82.35
C GLU A 243 -30.48 2.30 83.00
N GLN A 244 -29.49 2.86 82.29
CA GLN A 244 -28.17 3.12 82.87
C GLN A 244 -28.22 4.15 84.01
N SER A 245 -29.05 5.17 83.85
CA SER A 245 -29.22 6.23 84.84
C SER A 245 -29.91 5.73 86.12
N ARG A 246 -30.89 4.82 85.97
CA ARG A 246 -31.54 4.12 87.09
C ARG A 246 -30.56 3.24 87.85
N LEU A 247 -29.75 2.43 87.15
CA LEU A 247 -28.71 1.62 87.79
C LEU A 247 -27.70 2.49 88.56
N ALA A 248 -27.38 3.67 88.04
CA ALA A 248 -26.53 4.63 88.76
C ALA A 248 -27.21 5.19 90.01
N ASP A 249 -28.51 5.47 89.96
CA ASP A 249 -29.30 5.93 91.12
C ASP A 249 -29.41 4.86 92.20
N GLU A 250 -29.62 3.61 91.81
CA GLU A 250 -29.68 2.48 92.75
C GLU A 250 -28.34 2.31 93.48
N ARG A 251 -27.21 2.40 92.77
CA ARG A 251 -25.87 2.39 93.39
C ARG A 251 -25.64 3.57 94.32
N LEU A 252 -26.11 4.77 93.94
CA LEU A 252 -26.01 5.96 94.79
C LEU A 252 -26.87 5.80 96.06
N ARG A 253 -28.07 5.21 95.94
CA ARG A 253 -28.99 4.93 97.04
C ARG A 253 -28.38 3.95 98.03
N GLU A 254 -27.73 2.90 97.55
CA GLU A 254 -27.01 1.95 98.38
C GLU A 254 -25.84 2.60 99.13
N ALA A 255 -25.05 3.42 98.44
CA ALA A 255 -23.93 4.14 99.04
C ALA A 255 -24.41 5.10 100.16
N LEU A 256 -25.48 5.85 99.92
CA LEU A 256 -26.02 6.80 100.91
C LEU A 256 -26.68 6.14 102.12
N ARG A 257 -27.23 4.92 101.98
CA ARG A 257 -27.76 4.13 103.10
C ARG A 257 -26.69 3.56 104.02
N SER A 258 -25.45 3.42 103.53
CA SER A 258 -24.32 2.85 104.29
C SER A 258 -23.56 3.88 105.15
N LEU A 259 -23.93 5.16 105.09
CA LEU A 259 -23.35 6.21 105.92
C LEU A 259 -23.95 6.17 107.34
N PRO A 260 -23.12 6.27 108.41
CA PRO A 260 -23.63 6.30 109.78
C PRO A 260 -24.53 7.52 110.01
N GLN A 261 -25.77 7.29 110.46
CA GLN A 261 -26.65 8.38 110.89
C GLN A 261 -26.07 9.02 112.16
N GLU A 262 -25.72 10.30 112.11
CA GLU A 262 -25.38 11.05 113.33
C GLU A 262 -26.60 11.05 114.29
N PRO A 263 -26.41 10.72 115.57
CA PRO A 263 -27.51 10.75 116.55
C PRO A 263 -27.96 12.20 116.80
N PRO A 264 -29.27 12.46 116.98
CA PRO A 264 -29.76 13.80 117.29
C PRO A 264 -29.48 14.10 118.77
N GLY A 265 -28.55 15.01 119.03
CA GLY A 265 -28.41 15.65 120.35
C GLY A 265 -27.01 15.60 120.94
N GLY A 266 -26.18 16.59 120.59
CA GLY A 266 -25.05 17.03 121.41
C GLY A 266 -25.34 18.44 121.92
N GLY A 267 -25.74 18.55 123.19
CA GLY A 267 -25.94 19.83 123.87
C GLY A 267 -24.66 20.66 124.01
N PRO A 268 -24.78 21.92 124.44
CA PRO A 268 -23.69 22.89 124.42
C PRO A 268 -22.66 22.57 125.52
N LEU A 269 -21.37 22.64 125.15
CA LEU A 269 -20.28 22.67 126.11
C LEU A 269 -20.00 24.13 126.48
N GLU A 270 -20.46 24.51 127.66
CA GLU A 270 -19.88 25.59 128.45
C GLU A 270 -18.41 25.28 128.74
N THR A 271 -17.53 26.22 128.41
CA THR A 271 -16.55 26.88 129.32
C THR A 271 -15.95 28.07 128.60
#